data_AF-A0A7Y6PTR2-F1
#
_entry.id   AF-A0A7Y6PTR2-F1
#
_cell.length_a   1.000
_cell.length_b   1.000
_cell.length_c   1.000
_cell.angle_alpha   90.00
_cell.angle_beta   90.00
_cell.angle_gamma   90.00
#
_symmetry.space_group_name_H-M   'P 1'
#
loop_
_entity.id
_entity.type
_entity.pdbx_description
1 polymer ?
#
loop_
_entity_poly.entity_id
_entity_poly.type
_entity_poly.pdbx_seq_one_letter_code
_entity_poly.pdbx_strand_id
1 'polypeptide(L)'
;DRASSEGLLHAALVAPGSPRHERTSVQLSADAWSKRELLLDRVARARDGAELAAQLRDQRPDSDGYLTCWRVAREWLRRRVPAQVAEVDEPLLALERLRDHLDVLESRLRRQEQDLRGASEDVARGIDVLVRRAHGQVRRLNQQLDGIQFGSIHGIRVEIRRIERMDQILRALRLGEAQELLFISSIPIEEALDEIFRRYGGGGRAGAQRLLDYREYVELVVEIRRQSTGEWEPANPTKVSTGEAIGIGAALMMVVLTEWERDANLLRARRTAGSLRFLFLDEANRLSRDNLAVLFDLCRTLDLQLLIAAPEVARAEGNTTYRLVRHVADDGREEVIVSGRRAVASDAPAADAPEVSPEALDSSSDAPNDLITS
;
A
#
# COMPACT_ATOMS: atom_id res chain seq x y z
N ASP A 1 -1.09 44.80 -30.24
CA ASP A 1 -0.33 45.07 -29.00
C ASP A 1 -0.49 43.98 -27.93
N ARG A 2 -1.70 43.70 -27.44
CA ARG A 2 -1.96 42.70 -26.39
C ARG A 2 -1.52 41.25 -26.72
N ALA A 3 -1.70 40.81 -27.97
CA ALA A 3 -1.21 39.51 -28.44
C ALA A 3 0.31 39.47 -28.69
N SER A 4 0.95 40.65 -28.85
CA SER A 4 2.41 40.78 -29.03
C SER A 4 3.11 40.71 -27.68
N SER A 5 2.57 41.39 -26.67
CA SER A 5 3.06 41.35 -25.29
C SER A 5 2.96 39.97 -24.62
N GLU A 6 2.11 39.09 -25.15
CA GLU A 6 1.90 37.72 -24.63
C GLU A 6 2.63 36.64 -25.46
N GLY A 7 3.49 37.04 -26.41
CA GLY A 7 4.31 36.12 -27.22
C GLY A 7 3.53 35.28 -28.24
N LEU A 8 2.25 35.60 -28.48
CA LEU A 8 1.33 34.78 -29.29
C LEU A 8 1.45 35.04 -30.80
N LEU A 9 1.97 36.20 -31.18
CA LEU A 9 2.05 36.61 -32.58
C LEU A 9 3.27 36.04 -33.31
N HIS A 10 4.35 35.65 -32.63
CA HIS A 10 5.62 35.41 -33.31
C HIS A 10 5.66 34.08 -34.10
N ALA A 11 5.03 33.01 -33.61
CA ALA A 11 4.99 31.73 -34.33
C ALA A 11 3.91 31.69 -35.43
N ALA A 12 2.74 32.30 -35.19
CA ALA A 12 1.61 32.28 -36.11
C ALA A 12 1.74 33.26 -37.30
N LEU A 13 2.54 34.32 -37.16
CA LEU A 13 2.81 35.29 -38.25
C LEU A 13 4.02 34.92 -39.11
N VAL A 14 4.94 34.08 -38.63
CA VAL A 14 6.22 33.77 -39.29
C VAL A 14 6.18 32.47 -40.11
N ALA A 15 5.12 31.66 -40.00
CA ALA A 15 4.97 30.43 -40.80
C ALA A 15 5.02 30.74 -42.32
N PRO A 16 6.07 30.30 -43.05
CA PRO A 16 6.22 30.57 -44.47
C PRO A 16 5.10 29.86 -45.24
N GLY A 17 4.26 30.61 -45.96
CA GLY A 17 3.15 30.07 -46.76
C GLY A 17 1.75 30.29 -46.21
N SER A 18 1.55 31.11 -45.17
CA SER A 18 0.18 31.45 -44.72
C SER A 18 -0.50 32.41 -45.73
N PRO A 19 -1.61 32.04 -46.39
CA PRO A 19 -2.29 32.85 -47.41
C PRO A 19 -3.15 33.95 -46.77
N ARG A 20 -2.60 34.68 -45.80
CA ARG A 20 -3.33 35.66 -44.97
C ARG A 20 -3.10 37.11 -45.38
N HIS A 21 -2.10 37.39 -46.22
CA HIS A 21 -1.86 38.75 -46.73
C HIS A 21 -2.87 39.18 -47.81
N GLU A 22 -3.68 38.25 -48.34
CA GLU A 22 -4.71 38.52 -49.37
C GLU A 22 -6.16 38.42 -48.87
N ARG A 23 -6.37 38.12 -47.57
CA ARG A 23 -7.73 37.89 -47.03
C ARG A 23 -8.32 39.16 -46.46
N THR A 24 -9.57 39.45 -46.82
CA THR A 24 -10.30 40.59 -46.29
C THR A 24 -10.70 40.36 -44.82
N SER A 25 -10.91 41.44 -44.07
CA SER A 25 -11.37 41.39 -42.67
C SER A 25 -12.62 40.50 -42.47
N VAL A 26 -13.53 40.53 -43.45
CA VAL A 26 -14.75 39.71 -43.47
C VAL A 26 -14.46 38.22 -43.62
N GLN A 27 -13.46 37.84 -44.42
CA GLN A 27 -13.06 36.43 -44.57
C GLN A 27 -12.38 35.90 -43.31
N LEU A 28 -11.59 36.74 -42.62
CA LEU A 28 -10.94 36.38 -41.37
C LEU A 28 -11.93 36.24 -40.21
N SER A 29 -12.96 37.10 -40.14
CA SER A 29 -14.01 36.98 -39.13
C SER A 29 -14.90 35.75 -39.34
N ALA A 30 -15.23 35.41 -40.59
CA ALA A 30 -15.95 34.19 -40.92
C ALA A 30 -15.17 32.91 -40.55
N ASP A 31 -13.87 32.87 -40.83
CA ASP A 31 -12.99 31.75 -40.45
C ASP A 31 -12.85 31.64 -38.92
N ALA A 32 -12.72 32.76 -38.21
CA ALA A 32 -12.68 32.78 -36.74
C ALA A 32 -13.97 32.27 -36.11
N TRP A 33 -15.13 32.67 -36.66
CA TRP A 33 -16.43 32.18 -36.22
C TRP A 33 -16.59 30.67 -36.47
N SER A 34 -16.25 30.19 -37.67
CA SER A 34 -16.29 28.75 -37.99
C SER A 34 -15.39 27.92 -37.06
N LYS A 35 -14.16 28.38 -36.79
CA LYS A 35 -13.24 27.71 -35.86
C LYS A 35 -13.72 27.73 -34.41
N ARG A 36 -14.40 28.79 -33.99
CA ARG A 36 -15.04 28.86 -32.66
C ARG A 36 -16.14 27.82 -32.52
N GLU A 37 -17.03 27.70 -33.51
CA GLU A 37 -18.09 26.69 -33.48
C GLU A 37 -17.50 25.26 -33.45
N LEU A 38 -16.47 25.00 -34.25
CA LEU A 38 -15.76 23.72 -34.23
C LEU A 38 -15.10 23.43 -32.87
N LEU A 39 -14.48 24.44 -32.24
CA LEU A 39 -13.90 24.32 -30.91
C LEU A 39 -14.97 23.98 -29.87
N LEU A 40 -16.11 24.67 -29.90
CA LEU A 40 -17.23 24.44 -28.98
C LEU A 40 -17.80 23.02 -29.10
N ASP A 41 -17.99 22.52 -30.33
CA ASP A 41 -18.46 21.15 -30.57
C ASP A 41 -17.47 20.11 -30.01
N ARG A 42 -16.17 20.29 -30.26
CA ARG A 42 -15.13 19.37 -29.79
C ARG A 42 -14.96 19.39 -28.28
N VAL A 43 -14.95 20.57 -27.67
CA VAL A 43 -14.84 20.72 -26.21
C VAL A 43 -16.07 20.15 -25.51
N ALA A 44 -17.27 20.35 -26.04
CA ALA A 44 -18.49 19.80 -25.46
C ALA A 44 -18.52 18.26 -25.43
N ARG A 45 -17.85 17.60 -26.38
CA ARG A 45 -17.72 16.13 -26.43
C ARG A 45 -16.56 15.57 -25.58
N ALA A 46 -15.66 16.42 -25.12
CA ALA A 46 -14.54 15.98 -24.29
C ALA A 46 -14.98 15.77 -22.83
N ARG A 47 -14.39 14.76 -22.17
CA ARG A 47 -14.61 14.48 -20.74
C ARG A 47 -14.33 15.74 -19.90
N ASP A 48 -15.25 16.16 -19.05
CA ASP A 48 -15.22 17.42 -18.25
C ASP A 48 -15.02 18.72 -19.08
N GLY A 49 -15.44 18.72 -20.34
CA GLY A 49 -15.41 19.90 -21.22
C GLY A 49 -16.67 20.76 -21.18
N ALA A 50 -17.74 20.31 -20.52
CA ALA A 50 -19.05 20.99 -20.50
C ALA A 50 -18.97 22.40 -19.89
N GLU A 51 -18.22 22.56 -18.80
CA GLU A 51 -18.03 23.85 -18.11
C GLU A 51 -17.23 24.83 -18.97
N LEU A 52 -16.16 24.34 -19.62
CA LEU A 52 -15.39 25.13 -20.58
C LEU A 52 -16.25 25.56 -21.78
N ALA A 53 -17.05 24.64 -22.34
CA ALA A 53 -17.94 24.97 -23.46
C ALA A 53 -18.97 26.05 -23.07
N ALA A 54 -19.48 26.03 -21.84
CA ALA A 54 -20.36 27.08 -21.33
C ALA A 54 -19.62 28.43 -21.21
N GLN A 55 -18.42 28.44 -20.63
CA GLN A 55 -17.59 29.64 -20.51
C GLN A 55 -17.23 30.26 -21.88
N LEU A 56 -16.97 29.43 -22.90
CA LEU A 56 -16.63 29.87 -24.26
C LEU A 56 -17.86 30.38 -25.05
N ARG A 57 -19.07 29.90 -24.73
CA ARG A 57 -20.33 30.39 -25.33
C ARG A 57 -20.71 31.77 -24.83
N ASP A 58 -20.44 32.06 -23.56
CA ASP A 58 -20.76 33.33 -22.90
C ASP A 58 -19.90 34.50 -23.41
N GLN A 59 -18.71 34.22 -23.97
CA GLN A 59 -17.83 35.25 -24.54
C GLN A 59 -18.43 35.90 -25.80
N ARG A 60 -18.27 37.22 -25.92
CA ARG A 60 -18.67 37.98 -27.11
C ARG A 60 -17.79 37.61 -28.31
N PRO A 61 -18.35 37.51 -29.53
CA PRO A 61 -17.59 37.22 -30.75
C PRO A 61 -16.91 38.48 -31.31
N ASP A 62 -16.14 39.17 -30.48
CA ASP A 62 -15.28 40.29 -30.89
C ASP A 62 -13.81 39.87 -30.88
N SER A 63 -12.92 40.72 -31.40
CA SER A 63 -11.50 40.37 -31.57
C SER A 63 -10.81 40.02 -30.23
N ASP A 64 -11.18 40.69 -29.14
CA ASP A 64 -10.65 40.41 -27.79
C ASP A 64 -11.31 39.16 -27.16
N GLY A 65 -12.58 38.90 -27.45
CA GLY A 65 -13.30 37.70 -27.06
C GLY A 65 -12.75 36.43 -27.71
N TYR A 66 -12.35 36.48 -28.99
CA TYR A 66 -11.65 35.36 -29.65
C TYR A 66 -10.30 35.05 -29.00
N LEU A 67 -9.52 36.09 -28.64
CA LEU A 67 -8.25 35.92 -27.93
C LEU A 67 -8.46 35.29 -26.54
N THR A 68 -9.47 35.76 -25.82
CA THR A 68 -9.85 35.24 -24.50
C THR A 68 -10.29 33.77 -24.60
N CYS A 69 -11.14 33.45 -25.58
CA CYS A 69 -11.55 32.07 -25.86
C CYS A 69 -10.35 31.16 -26.12
N TRP A 70 -9.39 31.62 -26.93
CA TRP A 70 -8.18 30.86 -27.24
C TRP A 70 -7.31 30.63 -26.00
N ARG A 71 -7.16 31.62 -25.12
CA ARG A 71 -6.39 31.50 -23.87
C ARG A 71 -7.00 30.48 -22.91
N VAL A 72 -8.31 30.59 -22.67
CA VAL A 72 -9.03 29.70 -21.76
C VAL A 72 -8.99 28.26 -22.29
N ALA A 73 -9.20 28.07 -23.59
CA ALA A 73 -9.08 26.75 -24.22
C ALA A 73 -7.65 26.20 -24.14
N ARG A 74 -6.62 27.03 -24.38
CA ARG A 74 -5.21 26.62 -24.29
C ARG A 74 -4.83 26.21 -22.87
N GLU A 75 -5.20 26.99 -21.86
CA GLU A 75 -4.92 26.69 -20.46
C GLU A 75 -5.61 25.38 -20.03
N TRP A 76 -6.87 25.20 -20.43
CA TRP A 76 -7.59 23.95 -20.19
C TRP A 76 -6.93 22.73 -20.85
N LEU A 77 -6.40 22.88 -22.07
CA LEU A 77 -5.62 21.84 -22.72
C LEU A 77 -4.31 21.56 -21.98
N ARG A 78 -3.54 22.59 -21.59
CA ARG A 78 -2.25 22.43 -20.89
C ARG A 78 -2.37 21.62 -19.59
N ARG A 79 -3.46 21.79 -18.83
CA ARG A 79 -3.70 21.04 -17.58
C ARG A 79 -3.93 19.54 -17.80
N ARG A 80 -4.25 19.12 -19.02
CA ARG A 80 -4.57 17.73 -19.37
C ARG A 80 -3.43 17.02 -20.09
N VAL A 81 -2.47 17.77 -20.61
CA VAL A 81 -1.28 17.22 -21.25
C VAL A 81 -0.29 16.83 -20.15
N PRO A 82 0.26 15.60 -20.16
CA PRO A 82 1.33 15.21 -19.24
C PRO A 82 2.46 16.22 -19.22
N ALA A 83 3.04 16.49 -18.05
CA ALA A 83 4.07 17.52 -17.87
C ALA A 83 5.24 17.38 -18.87
N GLN A 84 5.62 16.14 -19.21
CA GLN A 84 6.66 15.80 -20.18
C GLN A 84 6.40 16.29 -21.61
N VAL A 85 5.15 16.61 -21.96
CA VAL A 85 4.76 17.13 -23.27
C VAL A 85 4.33 18.61 -23.18
N ALA A 86 4.01 19.11 -21.99
CA ALA A 86 3.61 20.48 -21.72
C ALA A 86 4.79 21.49 -21.67
N GLU A 87 6.04 21.02 -21.72
CA GLU A 87 7.26 21.87 -21.79
C GLU A 87 7.43 22.59 -23.14
N VAL A 88 6.59 22.29 -24.14
CA VAL A 88 6.60 22.96 -25.44
C VAL A 88 5.64 24.14 -25.44
N ASP A 89 6.15 25.35 -25.69
CA ASP A 89 5.32 26.56 -25.74
C ASP A 89 4.31 26.56 -26.90
N GLU A 90 4.64 25.86 -27.99
CA GLU A 90 3.79 25.70 -29.17
C GLU A 90 2.80 24.52 -29.03
N PRO A 91 1.48 24.79 -29.05
CA PRO A 91 0.46 23.76 -28.80
C PRO A 91 0.35 22.72 -29.92
N LEU A 92 0.64 23.08 -31.17
CA LEU A 92 0.61 22.14 -32.30
C LEU A 92 1.74 21.13 -32.17
N LEU A 93 2.95 21.61 -31.85
CA LEU A 93 4.11 20.75 -31.64
C LEU A 93 3.95 19.84 -30.41
N ALA A 94 3.29 20.32 -29.34
CA ALA A 94 2.94 19.48 -28.19
C ALA A 94 1.94 18.35 -28.57
N LEU A 95 0.95 18.64 -29.40
CA LEU A 95 -0.01 17.64 -29.89
C LEU A 95 0.64 16.61 -30.82
N GLU A 96 1.57 17.04 -31.67
CA GLU A 96 2.36 16.12 -32.52
C GLU A 96 3.21 15.18 -31.67
N ARG A 97 3.92 15.69 -30.66
CA ARG A 97 4.67 14.83 -29.71
C ARG A 97 3.77 13.86 -28.95
N LEU A 98 2.57 14.29 -28.55
CA LEU A 98 1.59 13.37 -27.94
C LEU A 98 1.20 12.26 -28.89
N ARG A 99 0.92 12.57 -30.16
CA ARG A 99 0.57 11.56 -31.16
C ARG A 99 1.72 10.56 -31.36
N ASP A 100 2.94 11.05 -31.52
CA ASP A 100 4.11 10.19 -31.69
C ASP A 100 4.33 9.28 -30.46
N HIS A 101 4.12 9.81 -29.25
CA HIS A 101 4.15 9.01 -28.02
C HIS A 101 3.03 7.96 -27.98
N LEU A 102 1.81 8.32 -28.40
CA LEU A 102 0.69 7.37 -28.49
C LEU A 102 0.99 6.26 -29.50
N ASP A 103 1.56 6.59 -30.67
CA ASP A 103 1.93 5.60 -31.68
C ASP A 103 2.98 4.61 -31.15
N VAL A 104 3.96 5.11 -30.36
CA VAL A 104 4.96 4.27 -29.69
C VAL A 104 4.30 3.37 -28.64
N LEU A 105 3.38 3.91 -27.83
CA LEU A 105 2.67 3.14 -26.81
C LEU A 105 1.75 2.09 -27.44
N GLU A 106 1.04 2.42 -28.50
CA GLU A 106 0.19 1.50 -29.25
C GLU A 106 1.02 0.38 -29.89
N SER A 107 2.17 0.72 -30.47
CA SER A 107 3.10 -0.27 -31.03
C SER A 107 3.73 -1.17 -29.97
N ARG A 108 3.96 -0.66 -28.75
CA ARG A 108 4.40 -1.47 -27.61
C ARG A 108 3.28 -2.38 -27.10
N LEU A 109 2.06 -1.85 -26.97
CA LEU A 109 0.89 -2.60 -26.54
C LEU A 109 0.63 -3.76 -27.51
N ARG A 110 0.57 -3.49 -28.82
CA ARG A 110 0.39 -4.54 -29.84
C ARG A 110 1.41 -5.66 -29.76
N ARG A 111 2.69 -5.32 -29.52
CA ARG A 111 3.75 -6.32 -29.32
C ARG A 111 3.52 -7.13 -28.05
N GLN A 112 3.23 -6.48 -26.93
CA GLN A 112 2.94 -7.16 -25.67
C GLN A 112 1.71 -8.06 -25.78
N GLU A 113 0.65 -7.64 -26.47
CA GLU A 113 -0.53 -8.45 -26.75
C GLU A 113 -0.20 -9.67 -27.61
N GLN A 114 0.62 -9.49 -28.65
CA GLN A 114 1.05 -10.58 -29.52
C GLN A 114 1.92 -11.60 -28.78
N ASP A 115 2.86 -11.13 -27.96
CA ASP A 115 3.66 -11.99 -27.08
C ASP A 115 2.76 -12.75 -26.10
N LEU A 116 1.78 -12.06 -25.49
CA LEU A 116 0.83 -12.67 -24.55
C LEU A 116 -0.04 -13.75 -25.21
N ARG A 117 -0.47 -13.54 -26.46
CA ARG A 117 -1.21 -14.56 -27.24
C ARG A 117 -0.34 -15.79 -27.52
N GLY A 118 0.92 -15.60 -27.93
CA GLY A 118 1.86 -16.69 -28.21
C GLY A 118 2.26 -17.50 -26.97
N ALA A 119 2.13 -16.88 -25.79
CA ALA A 119 2.64 -17.36 -24.51
C ALA A 119 1.51 -17.64 -23.51
N SER A 120 0.34 -18.10 -23.97
CA SER A 120 -0.84 -18.34 -23.12
C SER A 120 -0.55 -19.26 -21.91
N GLU A 121 0.32 -20.27 -22.10
CA GLU A 121 0.82 -21.11 -21.00
C GLU A 121 1.71 -20.33 -20.00
N ASP A 122 2.47 -19.36 -20.48
CA ASP A 122 3.32 -18.50 -19.65
C ASP A 122 2.51 -17.56 -18.74
N VAL A 123 1.28 -17.21 -19.12
CA VAL A 123 0.38 -16.44 -18.23
C VAL A 123 0.03 -17.25 -16.99
N ALA A 124 -0.42 -18.49 -17.17
CA ALA A 124 -0.73 -19.38 -16.06
C ALA A 124 0.52 -19.68 -15.22
N ARG A 125 1.66 -19.91 -15.89
CA ARG A 125 2.96 -20.12 -15.24
C ARG A 125 3.40 -18.90 -14.42
N GLY A 126 3.21 -17.70 -14.95
CA GLY A 126 3.52 -16.43 -14.29
C GLY A 126 2.70 -16.25 -13.02
N ILE A 127 1.39 -16.52 -13.09
CA ILE A 127 0.51 -16.49 -11.92
C ILE A 127 0.97 -17.52 -10.88
N ASP A 128 1.29 -18.75 -11.28
CA ASP A 128 1.82 -19.78 -10.36
C ASP A 128 3.15 -19.37 -9.70
N VAL A 129 4.02 -18.65 -10.41
CA VAL A 129 5.26 -18.09 -9.82
C VAL A 129 4.92 -17.04 -8.75
N LEU A 130 3.96 -16.15 -9.03
CA LEU A 130 3.53 -15.12 -8.08
C LEU A 130 2.84 -15.73 -6.85
N VAL A 131 1.96 -16.72 -7.06
CA VAL A 131 1.32 -17.48 -5.97
C VAL A 131 2.36 -18.20 -5.12
N ARG A 132 3.36 -18.85 -5.72
CA ARG A 132 4.48 -19.47 -4.97
C ARG A 132 5.29 -18.45 -4.18
N ARG A 133 5.52 -17.26 -4.73
CA ARG A 133 6.18 -16.15 -4.02
C ARG A 133 5.35 -15.71 -2.81
N ALA A 134 4.03 -15.60 -2.95
CA ALA A 134 3.12 -15.27 -1.85
C ALA A 134 3.15 -16.34 -0.74
N HIS A 135 3.19 -17.63 -1.08
CA HIS A 135 3.40 -18.71 -0.10
C HIS A 135 4.73 -18.54 0.65
N GLY A 136 5.80 -18.15 -0.06
CA GLY A 136 7.09 -17.84 0.55
C GLY A 136 7.03 -16.66 1.52
N GLN A 137 6.24 -15.62 1.21
CA GLN A 137 5.99 -14.49 2.11
C GLN A 137 5.23 -14.93 3.36
N VAL A 138 4.11 -15.65 3.21
CA VAL A 138 3.31 -16.14 4.35
C VAL A 138 4.09 -17.10 5.23
N ARG A 139 4.93 -17.97 4.65
CA ARG A 139 5.80 -18.84 5.44
C ARG A 139 6.75 -18.06 6.35
N ARG A 140 7.32 -16.94 5.88
CA ARG A 140 8.19 -16.09 6.72
C ARG A 140 7.41 -15.34 7.78
N LEU A 141 6.22 -14.84 7.43
CA LEU A 141 5.27 -14.25 8.38
C LEU A 141 4.97 -15.26 9.51
N ASN A 142 4.66 -16.51 9.19
CA ASN A 142 4.40 -17.55 10.18
C ASN A 142 5.62 -17.89 11.05
N GLN A 143 6.84 -17.79 10.52
CA GLN A 143 8.06 -17.97 11.33
C GLN A 143 8.19 -16.90 12.42
N GLN A 144 7.72 -15.69 12.15
CA GLN A 144 7.70 -14.59 13.13
C GLN A 144 6.54 -14.71 14.13
N LEU A 145 5.52 -15.51 13.80
CA LEU A 145 4.40 -15.82 14.69
C LEU A 145 4.62 -17.07 15.56
N ASP A 146 5.73 -17.77 15.35
CA ASP A 146 6.00 -19.02 16.06
C ASP A 146 6.25 -18.76 17.56
N GLY A 147 5.71 -19.64 18.41
CA GLY A 147 5.80 -19.53 19.86
C GLY A 147 4.90 -18.47 20.52
N ILE A 148 4.11 -17.69 19.76
CA ILE A 148 3.18 -16.70 20.33
C ILE A 148 1.99 -17.38 21.01
N GLN A 149 1.66 -16.92 22.21
CA GLN A 149 0.55 -17.44 23.00
C GLN A 149 -0.28 -16.29 23.59
N PHE A 150 -1.60 -16.40 23.54
CA PHE A 150 -2.52 -15.44 24.18
C PHE A 150 -3.65 -16.20 24.86
N GLY A 151 -3.73 -16.12 26.19
CA GLY A 151 -4.75 -16.83 26.96
C GLY A 151 -4.82 -18.33 26.63
N SER A 152 -5.95 -18.78 26.07
CA SER A 152 -6.15 -20.20 25.70
C SER A 152 -5.49 -20.59 24.37
N ILE A 153 -4.98 -19.62 23.61
CA ILE A 153 -4.45 -19.78 22.25
C ILE A 153 -2.94 -19.99 22.32
N HIS A 154 -2.48 -21.13 21.84
CA HIS A 154 -1.10 -21.61 21.87
C HIS A 154 -0.40 -21.55 20.49
N GLY A 155 -1.00 -20.86 19.54
CA GLY A 155 -0.42 -20.67 18.21
C GLY A 155 -1.33 -19.90 17.28
N ILE A 156 -0.70 -19.11 16.42
CA ILE A 156 -1.35 -18.31 15.37
C ILE A 156 -0.59 -18.58 14.08
N ARG A 157 -1.33 -18.81 12.98
CA ARG A 157 -0.74 -18.88 11.64
C ARG A 157 -1.67 -18.27 10.62
N VAL A 158 -1.10 -17.82 9.50
CA VAL A 158 -1.82 -17.46 8.30
C VAL A 158 -1.68 -18.59 7.29
N GLU A 159 -2.80 -19.15 6.85
CA GLU A 159 -2.85 -20.19 5.83
C GLU A 159 -3.29 -19.58 4.51
N ILE A 160 -2.62 -19.97 3.42
CA ILE A 160 -3.04 -19.62 2.06
C ILE A 160 -3.93 -20.74 1.54
N ARG A 161 -5.18 -20.42 1.20
CA ARG A 161 -6.10 -21.34 0.53
C ARG A 161 -6.26 -20.93 -0.93
N ARG A 162 -6.31 -21.91 -1.83
CA ARG A 162 -6.57 -21.66 -3.24
C ARG A 162 -8.06 -21.58 -3.50
N ILE A 163 -8.46 -20.61 -4.31
CA ILE A 163 -9.86 -20.46 -4.71
C ILE A 163 -10.12 -21.43 -5.87
N GLU A 164 -10.89 -22.49 -5.62
CA GLU A 164 -11.10 -23.61 -6.55
C GLU A 164 -11.54 -23.16 -7.95
N ARG A 165 -12.47 -22.21 -8.02
CA ARG A 165 -12.94 -21.62 -9.27
C ARG A 165 -11.80 -21.03 -10.10
N MET A 166 -10.89 -20.32 -9.46
CA MET A 166 -9.79 -19.64 -10.13
C MET A 166 -8.69 -20.65 -10.54
N ASP A 167 -8.47 -21.67 -9.73
CA ASP A 167 -7.63 -22.82 -10.10
C ASP A 167 -8.12 -23.55 -11.36
N GLN A 168 -9.43 -23.66 -11.56
CA GLN A 168 -10.00 -24.23 -12.80
C GLN A 168 -9.62 -23.40 -14.03
N ILE A 169 -9.62 -22.07 -13.92
CA ILE A 169 -9.21 -21.16 -15.00
C ILE A 169 -7.72 -21.35 -15.34
N LEU A 170 -6.83 -21.44 -14.34
CA LEU A 170 -5.41 -21.71 -14.58
C LEU A 170 -5.18 -23.05 -15.27
N ARG A 171 -5.94 -24.08 -14.87
CA ARG A 171 -5.88 -25.40 -15.51
C ARG A 171 -6.30 -25.31 -16.98
N ALA A 172 -7.38 -24.61 -17.30
CA ALA A 172 -7.86 -24.43 -18.67
C ALA A 172 -6.86 -23.64 -19.55
N LEU A 173 -6.22 -22.61 -19.00
CA LEU A 173 -5.15 -21.86 -19.68
C LEU A 173 -3.91 -22.73 -19.97
N ARG A 174 -3.56 -23.62 -19.03
CA ARG A 174 -2.42 -24.53 -19.15
C ARG A 174 -2.67 -25.69 -20.12
N LEU A 175 -3.87 -26.27 -20.11
CA LEU A 175 -4.21 -27.45 -20.91
C LEU A 175 -4.54 -27.14 -22.37
N GLY A 176 -4.57 -25.87 -22.76
CA GLY A 176 -4.80 -25.47 -24.15
C GLY A 176 -6.27 -25.28 -24.52
N GLU A 177 -7.22 -25.73 -23.71
CA GLU A 177 -8.66 -25.61 -23.99
C GLU A 177 -9.11 -24.15 -24.13
N ALA A 178 -8.50 -23.25 -23.35
CA ALA A 178 -8.75 -21.82 -23.43
C ALA A 178 -7.88 -21.10 -24.50
N GLN A 179 -6.86 -21.78 -25.04
CA GLN A 179 -5.92 -21.18 -25.98
C GLN A 179 -6.56 -20.94 -27.36
N GLU A 180 -7.52 -21.76 -27.78
CA GLU A 180 -8.26 -21.54 -29.04
C GLU A 180 -8.89 -20.14 -29.09
N LEU A 181 -9.42 -19.65 -27.97
CA LEU A 181 -9.98 -18.29 -27.87
C LEU A 181 -8.93 -17.18 -27.91
N LEU A 182 -7.73 -17.44 -27.39
CA LEU A 182 -6.61 -16.49 -27.40
C LEU A 182 -5.91 -16.43 -28.76
N PHE A 183 -5.95 -17.52 -29.53
CA PHE A 183 -5.38 -17.61 -30.87
C PHE A 183 -6.32 -17.08 -31.97
N ILE A 184 -7.62 -16.93 -31.70
CA ILE A 184 -8.54 -16.22 -32.59
C ILE A 184 -8.14 -14.75 -32.66
N SER A 185 -7.35 -14.39 -33.67
CA SER A 185 -6.78 -13.06 -33.87
C SER A 185 -7.82 -11.98 -34.26
N SER A 186 -9.11 -12.34 -34.34
CA SER A 186 -10.19 -11.42 -34.74
C SER A 186 -10.80 -10.62 -33.57
N ILE A 187 -10.47 -10.96 -32.31
CA ILE A 187 -10.96 -10.24 -31.12
C ILE A 187 -9.80 -9.69 -30.27
N PRO A 188 -9.96 -8.52 -29.62
CA PRO A 188 -8.99 -8.01 -28.64
C PRO A 188 -8.68 -9.03 -27.54
N ILE A 189 -7.45 -9.04 -27.02
CA ILE A 189 -7.04 -10.02 -25.99
C ILE A 189 -7.84 -9.88 -24.70
N GLU A 190 -8.20 -8.65 -24.34
CA GLU A 190 -9.05 -8.36 -23.18
C GLU A 190 -10.42 -9.05 -23.30
N GLU A 191 -11.02 -9.00 -24.49
CA GLU A 191 -12.29 -9.67 -24.79
C GLU A 191 -12.15 -11.19 -24.76
N ALA A 192 -11.03 -11.73 -25.27
CA ALA A 192 -10.73 -13.15 -25.21
C ALA A 192 -10.58 -13.63 -23.75
N LEU A 193 -9.88 -12.87 -22.90
CA LEU A 193 -9.75 -13.17 -21.47
C LEU A 193 -11.09 -13.04 -20.72
N ASP A 194 -11.91 -12.04 -21.06
CA ASP A 194 -13.27 -11.90 -20.52
C ASP A 194 -14.16 -13.08 -20.92
N GLU A 195 -14.01 -13.61 -22.12
CA GLU A 195 -14.73 -14.80 -22.60
C GLU A 195 -14.27 -16.06 -21.86
N ILE A 196 -12.96 -16.25 -21.64
CA ILE A 196 -12.41 -17.34 -20.82
C ILE A 196 -12.94 -17.25 -19.40
N PHE A 197 -12.92 -16.07 -18.81
CA PHE A 197 -13.44 -15.85 -17.46
C PHE A 197 -14.94 -16.11 -17.37
N ARG A 198 -15.72 -15.77 -18.41
CA ARG A 198 -17.15 -16.10 -18.46
C ARG A 198 -17.39 -17.61 -18.57
N ARG A 199 -16.63 -18.31 -19.43
CA ARG A 199 -16.79 -19.76 -19.66
C ARG A 199 -16.37 -20.62 -18.48
N TYR A 200 -15.22 -20.31 -17.87
CA TYR A 200 -14.63 -21.14 -16.82
C TYR A 200 -14.80 -20.56 -15.40
N GLY A 201 -15.04 -19.25 -15.28
CA GLY A 201 -15.24 -18.58 -14.00
C GLY A 201 -16.71 -18.45 -13.61
N GLY A 202 -17.67 -18.34 -14.53
CA GLY A 202 -19.09 -18.23 -14.16
C GLY A 202 -19.53 -16.83 -13.68
N GLY A 203 -19.00 -15.74 -14.23
CA GLY A 203 -19.72 -14.45 -14.24
C GLY A 203 -18.91 -13.16 -14.44
N GLY A 204 -19.59 -12.12 -14.97
CA GLY A 204 -19.23 -10.69 -14.92
C GLY A 204 -18.38 -10.11 -16.07
N ARG A 205 -18.62 -8.85 -16.44
CA ARG A 205 -17.68 -8.04 -17.28
C ARG A 205 -16.46 -7.64 -16.43
N ALA A 206 -15.28 -7.47 -17.06
CA ALA A 206 -13.97 -7.24 -16.41
C ALA A 206 -13.31 -8.48 -15.78
N GLY A 207 -13.49 -9.64 -16.41
CA GLY A 207 -12.80 -10.87 -16.07
C GLY A 207 -11.30 -10.85 -16.39
N ALA A 208 -10.87 -10.10 -17.40
CA ALA A 208 -9.49 -10.03 -17.85
C ALA A 208 -8.54 -9.50 -16.76
N GLN A 209 -8.89 -8.37 -16.13
CA GLN A 209 -8.06 -7.79 -15.06
C GLN A 209 -7.98 -8.69 -13.83
N ARG A 210 -9.09 -9.35 -13.49
CA ARG A 210 -9.16 -10.28 -12.35
C ARG A 210 -8.39 -11.57 -12.59
N LEU A 211 -8.39 -12.06 -13.83
CA LEU A 211 -7.62 -13.23 -14.23
C LEU A 211 -6.11 -12.98 -14.16
N LEU A 212 -5.66 -11.77 -14.48
CA LEU A 212 -4.23 -11.44 -14.41
C LEU A 212 -3.73 -11.11 -12.99
N ASP A 213 -4.63 -10.84 -12.04
CA ASP A 213 -4.26 -10.58 -10.65
C ASP A 213 -4.13 -11.90 -9.86
N TYR A 214 -2.91 -12.27 -9.48
CA TYR A 214 -2.64 -13.47 -8.68
C TYR A 214 -3.38 -13.47 -7.33
N ARG A 215 -3.76 -12.29 -6.81
CA ARG A 215 -4.49 -12.16 -5.54
C ARG A 215 -5.89 -12.74 -5.60
N GLU A 216 -6.49 -12.78 -6.78
CA GLU A 216 -7.81 -13.41 -6.98
C GLU A 216 -7.75 -14.94 -6.87
N TYR A 217 -6.56 -15.55 -6.89
CA TYR A 217 -6.36 -17.00 -6.83
C TYR A 217 -6.18 -17.54 -5.42
N VAL A 218 -5.97 -16.65 -4.45
CA VAL A 218 -5.61 -17.00 -3.08
C VAL A 218 -6.48 -16.30 -2.07
N GLU A 219 -6.83 -17.01 -1.02
CA GLU A 219 -7.48 -16.49 0.17
C GLU A 219 -6.53 -16.67 1.36
N LEU A 220 -6.42 -15.64 2.19
CA LEU A 220 -5.65 -15.71 3.43
C LEU A 220 -6.62 -15.99 4.59
N VAL A 221 -6.38 -17.08 5.30
CA VAL A 221 -7.17 -17.45 6.48
C VAL A 221 -6.26 -17.44 7.70
N VAL A 222 -6.64 -16.68 8.72
CA VAL A 222 -5.98 -16.75 10.02
C VAL A 222 -6.50 -17.97 10.74
N GLU A 223 -5.60 -18.85 11.17
CA GLU A 223 -5.89 -20.03 11.97
C GLU A 223 -5.25 -19.90 13.35
N ILE A 224 -5.96 -20.40 14.36
CA ILE A 224 -5.55 -20.42 15.75
C ILE A 224 -5.50 -21.86 16.24
N ARG A 225 -4.57 -22.13 17.16
CA ARG A 225 -4.48 -23.41 17.85
C ARG A 225 -4.76 -23.22 19.32
N ARG A 226 -5.79 -23.90 19.85
CA ARG A 226 -6.14 -23.84 21.27
C ARG A 226 -5.44 -24.93 22.07
N GLN A 227 -5.18 -24.67 23.34
CA GLN A 227 -4.64 -25.65 24.27
C GLN A 227 -5.53 -26.89 24.41
N SER A 228 -6.85 -26.70 24.40
CA SER A 228 -7.83 -27.75 24.67
C SER A 228 -8.00 -28.74 23.52
N THR A 229 -7.97 -28.27 22.27
CA THR A 229 -8.19 -29.09 21.08
C THR A 229 -6.89 -29.53 20.43
N GLY A 230 -5.82 -28.73 20.50
CA GLY A 230 -4.55 -28.99 19.83
C GLY A 230 -4.57 -28.87 18.29
N GLU A 231 -5.75 -28.79 17.69
CA GLU A 231 -5.95 -28.63 16.25
C GLU A 231 -5.99 -27.16 15.82
N TRP A 232 -5.63 -26.91 14.56
CA TRP A 232 -5.74 -25.60 13.93
C TRP A 232 -7.17 -25.38 13.43
N GLU A 233 -7.81 -24.31 13.90
CA GLU A 233 -9.12 -23.89 13.46
C GLU A 233 -9.08 -22.46 12.91
N PRO A 234 -9.95 -22.09 11.95
CA PRO A 234 -10.05 -20.72 11.49
C PRO A 234 -10.46 -19.80 12.64
N ALA A 235 -9.78 -18.65 12.75
CA ALA A 235 -10.05 -17.64 13.76
C ALA A 235 -11.48 -17.09 13.58
N ASN A 236 -12.35 -17.35 14.55
CA ASN A 236 -13.70 -16.83 14.55
C ASN A 236 -13.85 -15.78 15.66
N PRO A 237 -14.14 -14.51 15.32
CA PRO A 237 -14.30 -13.42 16.28
C PRO A 237 -15.32 -13.71 17.39
N THR A 238 -16.33 -14.56 17.11
CA THR A 238 -17.38 -14.90 18.09
C THR A 238 -16.94 -15.94 19.12
N LYS A 239 -15.84 -16.67 18.86
CA LYS A 239 -15.31 -17.73 19.73
C LYS A 239 -14.04 -17.32 20.49
N VAL A 240 -13.52 -16.12 20.27
CA VAL A 240 -12.32 -15.61 20.95
C VAL A 240 -12.72 -14.58 21.99
N SER A 241 -12.03 -14.57 23.13
CA SER A 241 -12.21 -13.50 24.10
C SER A 241 -11.71 -12.17 23.53
N THR A 242 -12.20 -11.05 24.06
CA THR A 242 -11.77 -9.71 23.63
C THR A 242 -10.25 -9.53 23.73
N GLY A 243 -9.62 -10.01 24.81
CA GLY A 243 -8.17 -9.93 25.00
C GLY A 243 -7.37 -10.80 24.02
N GLU A 244 -7.88 -11.99 23.68
CA GLU A 244 -7.28 -12.87 22.65
C GLU A 244 -7.41 -12.24 21.26
N ALA A 245 -8.58 -11.70 20.91
CA ALA A 245 -8.80 -11.05 19.63
C ALA A 245 -7.87 -9.86 19.42
N ILE A 246 -7.71 -9.02 20.45
CA ILE A 246 -6.79 -7.86 20.41
C ILE A 246 -5.34 -8.34 20.30
N GLY A 247 -4.93 -9.34 21.10
CA GLY A 247 -3.58 -9.91 21.06
C GLY A 247 -3.22 -10.49 19.69
N ILE A 248 -4.11 -11.33 19.12
CA ILE A 248 -3.94 -11.91 17.79
C ILE A 248 -3.84 -10.82 16.72
N GLY A 249 -4.75 -9.83 16.75
CA GLY A 249 -4.75 -8.73 15.79
C GLY A 249 -3.48 -7.88 15.86
N ALA A 250 -3.03 -7.55 17.08
CA ALA A 250 -1.80 -6.81 17.30
C ALA A 250 -0.56 -7.58 16.80
N ALA A 251 -0.42 -8.86 17.15
CA ALA A 251 0.68 -9.71 16.69
C ALA A 251 0.71 -9.82 15.16
N LEU A 252 -0.44 -10.07 14.52
CA LEU A 252 -0.53 -10.11 13.05
C LEU A 252 -0.11 -8.77 12.42
N MET A 253 -0.55 -7.63 12.97
CA MET A 253 -0.14 -6.32 12.45
C MET A 253 1.36 -6.06 12.60
N MET A 254 1.96 -6.41 13.74
CA MET A 254 3.39 -6.28 13.95
C MET A 254 4.20 -7.04 12.90
N VAL A 255 3.78 -8.28 12.60
CA VAL A 255 4.46 -9.12 11.60
C VAL A 255 4.20 -8.61 10.17
N VAL A 256 2.96 -8.21 9.83
CA VAL A 256 2.63 -7.66 8.50
C VAL A 256 3.42 -6.38 8.21
N LEU A 257 3.52 -5.46 9.18
CA LEU A 257 4.33 -4.24 9.04
C LEU A 257 5.80 -4.56 8.75
N THR A 258 6.32 -5.63 9.36
CA THR A 258 7.69 -6.07 9.15
C THR A 258 7.92 -6.55 7.72
N GLU A 259 7.00 -7.36 7.15
CA GLU A 259 7.11 -7.80 5.75
C GLU A 259 6.85 -6.66 4.74
N TRP A 260 5.93 -5.72 5.03
CA TRP A 260 5.71 -4.55 4.17
C TRP A 260 6.94 -3.67 4.03
N GLU A 261 7.65 -3.44 5.13
CA GLU A 261 8.89 -2.67 5.06
C GLU A 261 9.97 -3.43 4.28
N ARG A 262 10.04 -4.74 4.45
CA ARG A 262 11.00 -5.56 3.71
C ARG A 262 10.80 -5.43 2.21
N ASP A 263 9.56 -5.48 1.74
CA ASP A 263 9.22 -5.28 0.33
C ASP A 263 9.51 -3.84 -0.12
N ALA A 264 9.19 -2.83 0.70
CA ALA A 264 9.50 -1.42 0.40
C ALA A 264 11.02 -1.16 0.34
N ASN A 265 11.81 -1.87 1.15
CA ASN A 265 13.26 -1.77 1.15
C ASN A 265 13.89 -2.35 -0.12
N LEU A 266 13.22 -3.25 -0.85
CA LEU A 266 13.68 -3.69 -2.18
C LEU A 266 13.66 -2.56 -3.21
N LEU A 267 12.79 -1.56 -3.03
CA LEU A 267 12.64 -0.42 -3.94
C LEU A 267 13.52 0.77 -3.55
N ARG A 268 14.19 0.73 -2.39
CA ARG A 268 15.06 1.81 -1.90
C ARG A 268 16.53 1.52 -2.18
N ALA A 269 17.14 2.31 -3.07
CA ALA A 269 18.54 2.17 -3.47
C ALA A 269 19.58 2.52 -2.38
N ARG A 270 19.19 3.22 -1.31
CA ARG A 270 20.10 3.61 -0.21
C ARG A 270 19.33 3.71 1.11
N ARG A 271 19.81 3.04 2.16
CA ARG A 271 19.27 3.15 3.53
C ARG A 271 19.74 4.47 4.15
N THR A 272 18.95 5.53 4.02
CA THR A 272 19.27 6.84 4.65
C THR A 272 18.68 6.98 6.05
N ALA A 273 17.63 6.22 6.40
CA ALA A 273 17.08 6.14 7.76
C ALA A 273 16.40 4.77 7.93
N GLY A 274 16.43 4.21 9.14
CA GLY A 274 15.60 3.05 9.50
C GLY A 274 14.11 3.42 9.41
N SER A 275 13.27 2.50 8.96
CA SER A 275 11.82 2.74 9.01
C SER A 275 11.39 2.75 10.48
N LEU A 276 10.82 3.87 10.94
CA LEU A 276 10.20 3.90 12.26
C LEU A 276 8.95 3.04 12.21
N ARG A 277 8.99 1.89 12.88
CA ARG A 277 7.83 1.04 13.03
C ARG A 277 7.16 1.37 14.36
N PHE A 278 5.99 2.01 14.29
CA PHE A 278 5.27 2.50 15.45
C PHE A 278 3.83 1.96 15.45
N LEU A 279 3.42 1.31 16.54
CA LEU A 279 2.07 0.77 16.71
C LEU A 279 1.39 1.42 17.92
N PHE A 280 0.08 1.60 17.84
CA PHE A 280 -0.75 2.12 18.92
C PHE A 280 -1.67 1.02 19.44
N LEU A 281 -1.80 0.92 20.76
CA LEU A 281 -2.76 0.03 21.40
C LEU A 281 -3.54 0.80 22.46
N ASP A 282 -4.77 1.16 22.13
CA ASP A 282 -5.72 1.72 23.08
C ASP A 282 -6.49 0.61 23.80
N GLU A 283 -7.08 0.92 24.96
CA GLU A 283 -7.81 -0.04 25.80
C GLU A 283 -7.00 -1.30 26.15
N ALA A 284 -5.71 -1.13 26.36
CA ALA A 284 -4.81 -2.25 26.65
C ALA A 284 -5.08 -2.90 28.03
N ASN A 285 -5.94 -2.30 28.86
CA ASN A 285 -6.54 -2.91 30.06
C ASN A 285 -7.44 -4.12 29.74
N ARG A 286 -7.81 -4.35 28.47
CA ARG A 286 -8.52 -5.55 28.03
C ARG A 286 -7.60 -6.76 27.87
N LEU A 287 -6.28 -6.56 27.90
CA LEU A 287 -5.28 -7.63 27.85
C LEU A 287 -4.79 -7.94 29.26
N SER A 288 -4.56 -9.22 29.55
CA SER A 288 -3.87 -9.64 30.76
C SER A 288 -2.40 -9.21 30.73
N ARG A 289 -1.76 -9.18 31.91
CA ARG A 289 -0.33 -8.92 32.04
C ARG A 289 0.52 -9.87 31.20
N ASP A 290 0.15 -11.15 31.13
CA ASP A 290 0.86 -12.15 30.33
C ASP A 290 0.73 -11.87 28.83
N ASN A 291 -0.46 -11.52 28.36
CA ASN A 291 -0.68 -11.15 26.95
C ASN A 291 0.10 -9.88 26.58
N LEU A 292 0.20 -8.90 27.48
CA LEU A 292 1.03 -7.71 27.28
C LEU A 292 2.52 -8.03 27.24
N ALA A 293 3.00 -8.96 28.08
CA ALA A 293 4.39 -9.41 28.04
C ALA A 293 4.75 -10.03 26.68
N VAL A 294 3.86 -10.86 26.12
CA VAL A 294 4.05 -11.44 24.78
C VAL A 294 4.15 -10.36 23.70
N LEU A 295 3.32 -9.29 23.77
CA LEU A 295 3.43 -8.17 22.84
C LEU A 295 4.75 -7.40 23.00
N PHE A 296 5.24 -7.22 24.23
CA PHE A 296 6.55 -6.60 24.45
C PHE A 296 7.71 -7.43 23.90
N ASP A 297 7.64 -8.76 24.04
CA ASP A 297 8.63 -9.68 23.48
C ASP A 297 8.66 -9.61 21.95
N LEU A 298 7.48 -9.53 21.32
CA LEU A 298 7.38 -9.31 19.89
C LEU A 298 7.93 -7.96 19.46
N CYS A 299 7.64 -6.89 20.20
CA CYS A 299 8.19 -5.57 19.92
C CYS A 299 9.73 -5.57 19.98
N ARG A 300 10.32 -6.26 20.96
CA ARG A 300 11.77 -6.42 21.07
C ARG A 300 12.36 -7.24 19.92
N THR A 301 11.71 -8.34 19.56
CA THR A 301 12.17 -9.26 18.50
C THR A 301 12.11 -8.63 17.12
N LEU A 302 11.08 -7.81 16.86
CA LEU A 302 10.81 -7.20 15.56
C LEU A 302 11.32 -5.75 15.44
N ASP A 303 11.96 -5.22 16.48
CA ASP A 303 12.44 -3.83 16.56
C ASP A 303 11.31 -2.83 16.21
N LEU A 304 10.23 -2.92 16.99
CA LEU A 304 9.01 -2.12 16.89
C LEU A 304 8.84 -1.25 18.14
N GLN A 305 8.39 -0.01 17.94
CA GLN A 305 7.94 0.87 19.01
C GLN A 305 6.43 0.71 19.21
N LEU A 306 5.99 0.65 20.47
CA LEU A 306 4.59 0.48 20.84
C LEU A 306 4.19 1.57 21.83
N LEU A 307 3.12 2.31 21.51
CA LEU A 307 2.47 3.25 22.42
C LEU A 307 1.16 2.64 22.93
N ILE A 308 1.08 2.42 24.24
CA ILE A 308 -0.07 1.77 24.86
C ILE A 308 -0.72 2.64 25.94
N ALA A 309 -2.03 2.56 26.03
CA ALA A 309 -2.80 3.07 27.17
C ALA A 309 -3.07 1.91 28.15
N ALA A 310 -2.08 1.57 28.99
CA ALA A 310 -2.18 0.50 29.98
C ALA A 310 -1.62 0.92 31.34
N PRO A 311 -2.47 1.26 32.34
CA PRO A 311 -2.00 1.63 33.66
C PRO A 311 -1.33 0.47 34.42
N GLU A 312 -1.69 -0.78 34.10
CA GLU A 312 -1.20 -2.00 34.78
C GLU A 312 0.30 -2.24 34.58
N VAL A 313 0.83 -1.88 33.41
CA VAL A 313 2.24 -2.05 33.03
C VAL A 313 3.03 -0.75 33.16
N ALA A 314 2.45 0.25 33.81
CA ALA A 314 3.08 1.56 33.99
C ALA A 314 4.43 1.48 34.72
N ARG A 315 4.67 0.41 35.50
CA ARG A 315 5.91 0.12 36.25
C ARG A 315 6.79 -0.95 35.61
N ALA A 316 6.43 -1.48 34.44
CA ALA A 316 7.25 -2.47 33.76
C ALA A 316 8.60 -1.85 33.35
N GLU A 317 9.67 -2.65 33.44
CA GLU A 317 11.02 -2.23 33.11
C GLU A 317 11.17 -1.98 31.60
N GLY A 318 12.08 -1.08 31.21
CA GLY A 318 12.35 -0.75 29.81
C GLY A 318 11.34 0.21 29.17
N ASN A 319 10.26 0.55 29.86
CA ASN A 319 9.20 1.42 29.34
C ASN A 319 9.40 2.89 29.74
N THR A 320 8.99 3.78 28.83
CA THR A 320 8.75 5.20 29.15
C THR A 320 7.26 5.37 29.39
N THR A 321 6.90 5.77 30.60
CA THR A 321 5.51 5.88 31.05
C THR A 321 5.16 7.34 31.29
N TYR A 322 4.11 7.82 30.62
CA TYR A 322 3.50 9.11 30.90
C TYR A 322 2.22 8.92 31.70
N ARG A 323 2.08 9.63 32.81
CA ARG A 323 0.85 9.75 33.59
C ARG A 323 0.22 11.09 33.28
N LEU A 324 -1.02 11.04 32.78
CA LEU A 324 -1.84 12.19 32.46
C LEU A 324 -2.93 12.32 33.54
N VAL A 325 -3.02 13.50 34.14
CA VAL A 325 -4.05 13.81 35.15
C VAL A 325 -4.82 15.04 34.69
N ARG A 326 -6.14 14.89 34.54
CA ARG A 326 -7.03 16.02 34.27
C ARG A 326 -7.14 16.90 35.52
N HIS A 327 -6.90 18.18 35.35
CA HIS A 327 -7.04 19.23 36.36
C HIS A 327 -8.03 20.27 35.82
N VAL A 328 -8.91 20.80 36.67
CA VAL A 328 -9.79 21.90 36.31
C VAL A 328 -9.33 23.08 37.13
N ALA A 329 -8.82 24.12 36.46
CA ALA A 329 -8.36 25.34 37.12
C ALA A 329 -9.53 26.13 37.70
N ASP A 330 -9.25 27.02 38.64
CA ASP A 330 -10.27 27.81 39.36
C ASP A 330 -11.13 28.69 38.44
N ASP A 331 -10.63 28.98 37.23
CA ASP A 331 -11.34 29.73 36.18
C ASP A 331 -12.18 28.83 35.25
N GLY A 332 -12.30 27.53 35.57
CA GLY A 332 -13.05 26.54 34.79
C GLY A 332 -12.32 26.01 33.56
N ARG A 333 -11.06 26.40 33.31
CA ARG A 333 -10.27 25.85 32.21
C ARG A 333 -9.81 24.42 32.53
N GLU A 334 -9.93 23.53 31.54
CA GLU A 334 -9.39 22.18 31.64
C GLU A 334 -7.90 22.19 31.31
N GLU A 335 -7.09 21.65 32.22
CA GLU A 335 -5.64 21.51 32.08
C GLU A 335 -5.27 20.03 32.25
N VAL A 336 -4.27 19.55 31.51
CA VAL A 336 -3.75 18.18 31.66
C VAL A 336 -2.34 18.24 32.20
N ILE A 337 -2.16 17.75 33.41
CA ILE A 337 -0.85 17.65 34.03
C ILE A 337 -0.21 16.34 33.56
N VAL A 338 0.90 16.46 32.82
CA VAL A 338 1.65 15.33 32.29
C VAL A 338 2.91 15.11 33.11
N SER A 339 3.11 13.90 33.61
CA SER A 339 4.32 13.49 34.32
C SER A 339 4.94 12.26 33.66
N GLY A 340 6.23 12.30 33.32
CA GLY A 340 6.94 11.22 32.65
C GLY A 340 7.89 10.50 33.61
N ARG A 341 7.97 9.16 33.48
CA ARG A 341 9.02 8.35 34.10
C ARG A 341 9.61 7.38 33.08
N ARG A 342 10.89 7.06 33.23
CA ARG A 342 11.55 6.02 32.43
C ARG A 342 12.16 5.01 33.38
N ALA A 343 11.70 3.77 33.32
CA ALA A 343 12.28 2.67 34.09
C ALA A 343 13.53 2.19 33.35
N VAL A 344 14.71 2.40 33.93
CA VAL A 344 15.98 1.90 33.39
C VAL A 344 16.11 0.44 33.83
N ALA A 345 16.30 -0.48 32.89
CA ALA A 345 16.56 -1.89 33.20
C ALA A 345 17.90 -2.01 33.97
N SER A 346 17.93 -2.77 35.06
CA SER A 346 19.20 -3.08 35.74
C SER A 346 19.86 -4.26 35.05
N ASP A 347 20.77 -4.01 34.10
CA ASP A 347 21.76 -5.00 33.67
C ASP A 347 22.84 -5.13 34.75
N ALA A 348 22.50 -5.73 35.89
CA ALA A 348 23.48 -6.22 36.83
C ALA A 348 23.53 -7.75 36.70
N PRO A 349 24.65 -8.36 36.25
CA PRO A 349 24.76 -9.80 36.32
C PRO A 349 24.65 -10.20 37.80
N ALA A 350 23.77 -11.15 38.09
CA ALA A 350 23.66 -11.76 39.40
C ALA A 350 25.03 -12.36 39.76
N ALA A 351 25.80 -11.64 40.58
CA ALA A 351 26.99 -12.20 41.18
C ALA A 351 26.52 -13.28 42.15
N ASP A 352 26.97 -14.52 41.90
CA ASP A 352 26.85 -15.64 42.82
C ASP A 352 27.19 -15.19 44.24
N ALA A 353 26.18 -15.09 45.09
CA ALA A 353 26.38 -15.08 46.52
C ALA A 353 26.67 -16.54 46.92
N PRO A 354 27.80 -16.85 47.58
CA PRO A 354 28.07 -18.21 47.99
C PRO A 354 27.06 -18.62 49.05
N GLU A 355 26.30 -19.69 48.76
CA GLU A 355 25.53 -20.43 49.74
C GLU A 355 26.48 -20.93 50.83
N VAL A 356 26.34 -20.40 52.05
CA VAL A 356 26.88 -21.02 53.25
C VAL A 356 25.77 -21.86 53.86
N SER A 357 25.80 -23.17 53.61
CA SER A 357 24.96 -24.13 54.32
C SER A 357 25.52 -24.39 55.73
N PRO A 358 24.67 -24.49 56.76
CA PRO A 358 25.07 -24.95 58.09
C PRO A 358 24.89 -26.48 58.18
N GLU A 359 25.91 -27.21 58.64
CA GLU A 359 25.81 -28.21 59.72
C GLU A 359 26.95 -29.25 59.73
N ALA A 360 27.47 -29.41 60.95
CA ALA A 360 27.90 -30.64 61.62
C ALA A 360 29.05 -31.47 61.05
N LEU A 361 30.15 -31.47 61.80
CA LEU A 361 30.94 -32.68 62.08
C LEU A 361 31.45 -32.58 63.53
N ASP A 362 30.72 -33.25 64.42
CA ASP A 362 31.24 -33.75 65.69
C ASP A 362 31.79 -35.16 65.45
N SER A 363 33.04 -35.41 65.80
CA SER A 363 33.49 -36.62 66.52
C SER A 363 35.03 -36.72 66.61
N SER A 364 35.50 -36.59 67.84
CA SER A 364 36.59 -37.34 68.50
C SER A 364 37.98 -37.47 67.82
N SER A 365 39.01 -36.96 68.49
CA SER A 365 40.02 -37.84 69.13
C SER A 365 41.00 -37.07 70.03
N ASP A 366 41.15 -37.61 71.24
CA ASP A 366 42.32 -37.70 72.13
C ASP A 366 43.20 -36.50 72.54
N ALA A 367 43.38 -36.48 73.86
CA ALA A 367 44.24 -35.71 74.76
C ALA A 367 45.77 -35.85 74.46
N PRO A 368 46.73 -35.23 75.19
CA PRO A 368 46.57 -34.63 76.53
C PRO A 368 47.33 -33.32 76.83
N ASN A 369 47.04 -32.80 78.05
CA ASN A 369 47.87 -32.01 78.95
C ASN A 369 48.90 -31.05 78.33
N ASP A 370 48.71 -29.76 78.62
CA ASP A 370 49.69 -29.13 79.50
C ASP A 370 49.09 -28.04 80.38
N LEU A 371 49.62 -28.04 81.60
CA LEU A 371 49.32 -27.27 82.77
C LEU A 371 50.16 -25.97 82.78
N ILE A 372 49.72 -25.00 83.57
CA ILE A 372 50.55 -24.01 84.31
C ILE A 372 50.89 -22.67 83.61
N THR A 373 50.21 -21.63 84.15
CA THR A 373 50.66 -20.27 84.52
C THR A 373 51.55 -19.45 83.56
N SER A 374 51.09 -18.25 83.19
CA SER A 374 51.40 -16.98 83.87
C SER A 374 50.77 -15.81 83.13
#